data_AF-A0A529JU75-F1
#
_entry.id   AF-A0A529JU75-F1
#
_cell.length_a   1.000
_cell.length_b   1.000
_cell.length_c   1.000
_cell.angle_alpha   90.00
_cell.angle_beta   90.00
_cell.angle_gamma   90.00
#
_symmetry.space_group_name_H-M   'P 1'
#
loop_
_entity.id
_entity.type
_entity.pdbx_description
1 polymer ?
#
loop_
_entity_poly.entity_id
_entity_poly.type
_entity_poly.pdbx_seq_one_letter_code
_entity_poly.pdbx_strand_id
1 'polypeptide(L)' 'MHQLTEKNMRQALIVWGGWDGHEPEEGARVVKAMLEEEGFGVRVETTTEIFADPSIADLSL' A
#
# COMPACT_ATOMS: atom_id res chain seq x y z
N MET A 1 -24.78 -3.84 8.78
CA MET A 1 -23.33 -3.65 8.54
C MET A 1 -22.91 -4.64 7.48
N HIS A 2 -22.72 -4.18 6.24
CA HIS A 2 -22.35 -5.06 5.13
C HIS A 2 -20.85 -5.37 5.29
N GLN A 3 -20.56 -6.63 5.61
CA GLN A 3 -19.20 -7.16 5.58
C GLN A 3 -18.72 -7.03 4.13
N LEU A 4 -17.81 -6.08 3.86
CA LEU A 4 -17.08 -6.08 2.60
C LEU A 4 -16.26 -7.38 2.62
N THR A 5 -16.63 -8.32 1.75
CA THR A 5 -15.86 -9.55 1.55
C THR A 5 -14.53 -9.15 0.89
N GLU A 6 -13.45 -9.89 1.19
CA GLU A 6 -12.09 -9.62 0.69
C GLU A 6 -12.01 -9.41 -0.82
N LYS A 7 -12.97 -9.98 -1.56
CA LYS A 7 -13.11 -9.85 -3.01
C LYS A 7 -13.47 -8.44 -3.51
N ASN A 8 -13.99 -7.56 -2.64
CA ASN A 8 -14.36 -6.18 -2.97
C ASN A 8 -13.46 -5.13 -2.29
N MET A 9 -12.46 -5.56 -1.51
CA MET A 9 -11.53 -4.66 -0.84
C MET A 9 -10.56 -4.09 -1.87
N ARG A 10 -10.57 -2.77 -2.05
CA ARG A 10 -9.62 -2.07 -2.92
C ARG A 10 -8.21 -2.26 -2.39
N GLN A 11 -7.26 -2.55 -3.28
CA GLN A 11 -5.87 -2.83 -2.91
C GLN A 11 -5.00 -1.62 -3.25
N ALA A 12 -4.12 -1.20 -2.34
CA ALA A 12 -3.15 -0.14 -2.55
C ALA A 12 -1.74 -0.67 -2.33
N LEU A 13 -0.77 -0.11 -3.06
CA LEU A 13 0.65 -0.39 -2.89
C LEU A 13 1.37 0.90 -2.49
N ILE A 14 2.08 0.84 -1.36
CA ILE A 14 3.03 1.86 -0.95
C ILE A 14 4.44 1.33 -1.21
N VAL A 15 5.20 2.01 -2.05
CA VAL A 15 6.62 1.75 -2.23
C VAL A 15 7.39 2.90 -1.64
N TRP A 16 8.26 2.63 -0.67
CA TRP A 16 9.13 3.63 -0.10
C TRP A 16 10.59 3.16 -0.16
N GLY A 17 11.49 4.12 -0.11
CA GLY A 17 12.93 3.89 -0.12
C GLY A 17 13.64 5.23 0.02
N GLY A 18 14.96 5.24 -0.01
CA GLY A 18 15.75 6.45 0.12
C GLY A 18 16.77 6.34 1.24
N TRP A 19 17.19 7.50 1.73
CA TRP A 19 18.22 7.62 2.76
C TRP A 19 17.59 8.03 4.09
N ASP A 20 18.17 7.56 5.21
CA ASP A 20 17.73 7.80 6.59
C ASP A 20 17.41 9.27 6.92
N GLY A 21 18.03 10.25 6.24
CA GLY A 21 17.79 11.68 6.47
C GLY A 21 16.39 12.20 6.10
N HIS A 22 15.56 11.42 5.41
CA HIS A 22 14.22 11.82 4.97
C HIS A 22 13.08 11.04 5.64
N GLU A 23 13.39 10.17 6.61
CA GLU A 23 12.42 9.35 7.38
C GLU A 23 11.26 8.77 6.54
N PRO A 24 11.54 8.15 5.37
CA PRO A 24 10.48 7.74 4.43
C PRO A 24 9.57 6.63 4.99
N GLU A 25 10.08 5.81 5.91
CA GLU A 25 9.29 4.76 6.57
C GLU A 25 8.13 5.35 7.39
N GLU A 26 8.38 6.42 8.14
CA GLU A 26 7.38 7.01 9.02
C GLU A 26 6.24 7.62 8.20
N GLY A 27 6.58 8.30 7.09
CA GLY A 27 5.61 8.77 6.12
C GLY A 27 4.78 7.64 5.51
N ALA A 28 5.43 6.54 5.10
CA ALA A 28 4.74 5.35 4.59
C ALA A 28 3.77 4.74 5.63
N ARG A 29 4.17 4.73 6.92
CA ARG A 29 3.35 4.22 8.03
C ARG A 29 2.08 5.06 8.22
N VAL A 30 2.20 6.39 8.16
CA VAL A 30 1.06 7.32 8.28
C VAL A 30 0.07 7.14 7.12
N VAL A 31 0.56 7.11 5.88
CA VAL A 31 -0.30 6.93 4.70
C VAL A 31 -0.97 5.56 4.70
N LYS A 32 -0.26 4.50 5.12
CA LYS A 32 -0.84 3.17 5.29
C LYS A 32 -2.05 3.20 6.22
N ALA A 33 -1.90 3.81 7.40
CA ALA A 33 -2.98 3.88 8.38
C ALA A 33 -4.22 4.59 7.81
N MET A 34 -4.02 5.71 7.11
CA MET A 34 -5.11 6.44 6.45
C MET A 34 -5.87 5.57 5.42
N LEU A 35 -5.15 4.77 4.63
CA LEU A 35 -5.76 3.89 3.63
C LEU A 35 -6.48 2.70 4.26
N GLU A 36 -5.93 2.11 5.32
CA GLU A 36 -6.58 1.03 6.06
C GLU A 36 -7.88 1.51 6.74
N GLU A 37 -7.90 2.74 7.26
CA GLU A 37 -9.11 3.38 7.80
C GLU A 37 -10.21 3.57 6.73
N GLU A 38 -9.83 3.86 5.49
CA GLU A 38 -10.72 3.95 4.33
C GLU A 38 -11.10 2.57 3.73
N GLY A 39 -10.67 1.48 4.36
CA GLY A 39 -11.04 0.11 3.99
C GLY A 39 -10.24 -0.47 2.82
N PHE A 40 -9.02 0.00 2.59
CA PHE A 40 -8.10 -0.61 1.63
C PHE A 40 -7.30 -1.76 2.26
N GLY A 41 -6.97 -2.76 1.44
CA GLY A 41 -5.86 -3.67 1.72
C GLY A 41 -4.57 -3.00 1.26
N VAL A 42 -3.59 -2.85 2.15
CA VAL A 42 -2.36 -2.10 1.85
C VAL A 42 -1.15 -3.03 1.86
N ARG A 43 -0.48 -3.14 0.70
CA ARG A 43 0.84 -3.77 0.55
C ARG A 43 1.92 -2.69 0.66
N VAL A 44 2.98 -2.96 1.43
CA VAL A 44 4.13 -2.04 1.57
C VAL A 44 5.40 -2.75 1.11
N GLU A 45 6.16 -2.09 0.25
CA GLU A 45 7.43 -2.60 -0.29
C GLU A 45 8.53 -1.56 -0.14
N THR A 46 9.77 -2.02 0.04
CA THR A 46 10.95 -1.17 0.25
C THR A 46 11.88 -1.09 -0.96
N THR A 47 11.53 -1.79 -2.04
CA THR A 47 12.33 -1.85 -3.27
C THR A 47 11.43 -1.60 -4.49
N THR A 48 12.05 -1.17 -5.58
CA THR A 48 11.36 -0.95 -6.86
C THR A 48 11.09 -2.24 -7.64
N GLU A 49 11.55 -3.40 -7.15
CA GLU A 49 11.37 -4.70 -7.81
C GLU A 49 9.89 -5.07 -7.95
N ILE A 50 9.04 -4.58 -7.03
CA ILE A 50 7.59 -4.80 -7.07
C ILE A 50 6.95 -4.30 -8.37
N PHE A 51 7.52 -3.30 -9.02
CA PHE A 51 6.97 -2.77 -10.28
C PHE A 51 7.13 -3.73 -11.46
N ALA A 52 7.94 -4.79 -11.31
CA ALA A 52 8.04 -5.87 -12.29
C ALA A 52 7.00 -6.99 -12.07
N ASP A 53 6.30 -6.99 -10.92
CA ASP A 53 5.29 -7.99 -10.62
C ASP A 53 3.99 -7.69 -11.39
N PRO A 54 3.51 -8.57 -12.28
CA PRO A 54 2.26 -8.35 -13.01
C PRO A 54 1.04 -8.25 -12.09
N SER A 55 1.10 -8.74 -10.85
CA SER A 55 0.00 -8.64 -9.88
C SER A 55 -0.36 -7.20 -9.51
N ILE A 56 0.53 -6.22 -9.77
CA ILE A 56 0.23 -4.81 -9.48
C ILE A 56 -0.91 -4.27 -10.36
N ALA A 57 -1.26 -4.95 -11.46
CA ALA A 57 -2.39 -4.61 -12.31
C ALA A 57 -3.74 -4.75 -11.60
N ASP A 58 -3.82 -5.55 -10.54
CA ASP A 58 -5.03 -5.75 -9.74
C ASP A 58 -5.21 -4.69 -8.64
N LEU A 59 -4.24 -3.76 -8.52
CA LEU A 59 -4.29 -2.68 -7.54
C LEU A 59 -5.26 -1.57 -7.99
N SER A 60 -5.91 -0.97 -7.00
CA SER A 60 -6.73 0.23 -7.15
C SER A 60 -5.84 1.47 -7.14
N LEU A 61 -5.24 1.77 -8.29
CA LEU A 61 -4.43 2.97 -8.53
C LEU A 61 -5.30 4.22 -8.77
#